data_AF-A0A948X8Z7-F1
#
_entry.id   AF-A0A948X8Z7-F1
#
_cell.length_a   1.000
_cell.length_b   1.000
_cell.length_c   1.000
_cell.angle_alpha   90.00
_cell.angle_beta   90.00
_cell.angle_gamma   90.00
#
_symmetry.space_group_name_H-M   'P 1'
#
loop_
_entity.id
_entity.type
_entity.pdbx_description
1 polymer ?
#
loop_
_entity_poly.entity_id
_entity_poly.type
_entity_poly.pdbx_seq_one_letter_code
_entity_poly.pdbx_strand_id
1 'polypeptide(L)'
;MANITFSSPRMSNDVTVYAVAGDRGTILAVAKQHKIPIPFDCQDGECGSCIVEVSHLDAPTKYSKYGVALTEKEKEALKQLGKITKEEIFEAEVNDLPPRYRLACQCFVRNEDILVRFEGDETLPAQTPHITHAAQRFTGGIEMASVEEFLGYAVKIEEDAALHFDGLADKMAECGNEEVTRLFRQLAAFSRLHLGEAKARAGKLAPDLVIPPDYVWPDQVTPERTSLMAGDPALTRLDALKAALQGEKRGYEFYLAVAAKTSIPEIRDMARVFVREEAEHVKILEAWITREEWAVQNPEPQAPEPQATA
;
A
#
# COMPACT_ATOMS: atom_id res chain seq x y z
N MET A 1 -9.92 15.75 0.76
CA MET A 1 -9.66 14.85 -0.39
C MET A 1 -9.94 13.46 0.12
N ALA A 2 -10.62 12.64 -0.69
CA ALA A 2 -10.98 11.29 -0.30
C ALA A 2 -10.07 10.28 -1.00
N ASN A 3 -9.53 9.33 -0.24
CA ASN A 3 -8.79 8.20 -0.79
C ASN A 3 -9.75 7.06 -1.08
N ILE A 4 -9.90 6.68 -2.34
CA ILE A 4 -10.70 5.54 -2.75
C ILE A 4 -9.74 4.42 -3.14
N THR A 5 -9.69 3.36 -2.35
CA THR A 5 -8.89 2.17 -2.67
C THR A 5 -9.79 1.13 -3.32
N PHE A 6 -9.47 0.73 -4.55
CA PHE A 6 -10.18 -0.31 -5.27
C PHE A 6 -9.44 -1.64 -5.11
N SER A 7 -10.17 -2.68 -4.72
CA SER A 7 -9.64 -4.02 -4.51
C SER A 7 -10.54 -5.06 -5.17
N SER A 8 -9.94 -5.99 -5.90
CA SER A 8 -10.68 -7.07 -6.55
C SER A 8 -9.78 -8.30 -6.71
N PRO A 9 -10.32 -9.52 -6.57
CA PRO A 9 -9.57 -10.75 -6.91
C PRO A 9 -9.12 -10.82 -8.37
N ARG A 10 -9.75 -10.03 -9.26
CA ARG A 10 -9.42 -9.94 -10.69
C ARG A 10 -8.44 -8.83 -11.02
N MET A 11 -8.10 -7.98 -10.05
CA MET A 11 -7.09 -6.93 -10.19
C MET A 11 -5.72 -7.44 -9.74
N SER A 12 -4.69 -6.93 -10.39
CA SER A 12 -3.31 -7.28 -10.09
C SER A 12 -2.83 -6.73 -8.75
N ASN A 13 -3.23 -5.51 -8.40
CA ASN A 13 -2.91 -4.86 -7.12
C ASN A 13 -4.09 -3.97 -6.72
N ASP A 14 -4.19 -3.64 -5.44
CA ASP A 14 -5.11 -2.60 -4.98
C ASP A 14 -4.68 -1.24 -5.54
N VAL A 15 -5.63 -0.45 -6.05
CA VAL A 15 -5.35 0.87 -6.65
C VAL A 15 -6.03 1.94 -5.82
N THR A 16 -5.26 2.86 -5.25
CA THR A 16 -5.78 4.02 -4.54
C THR A 16 -5.83 5.23 -5.46
N VAL A 17 -6.99 5.88 -5.51
CA VAL A 17 -7.25 7.07 -6.31
C VAL A 17 -7.67 8.22 -5.39
N TYR A 18 -7.12 9.41 -5.64
CA TYR A 18 -7.49 10.62 -4.95
C TYR A 18 -8.71 11.28 -5.63
N ALA A 19 -9.84 11.30 -4.95
CA ALA A 19 -11.02 12.00 -5.41
C ALA A 19 -11.12 13.39 -4.76
N VAL A 20 -11.28 14.43 -5.59
CA VAL A 20 -11.46 15.81 -5.13
C VAL A 20 -12.87 15.97 -4.57
N ALA A 21 -12.98 16.36 -3.30
CA ALA A 21 -14.26 16.61 -2.66
C ALA A 21 -14.99 17.76 -3.39
N GLY A 22 -16.10 17.46 -4.06
CA GLY A 22 -16.90 18.41 -4.84
C GLY A 22 -17.05 18.05 -6.31
N ASP A 23 -16.19 17.19 -6.83
CA ASP A 23 -16.40 16.53 -8.12
C ASP A 23 -17.54 15.52 -7.92
N ARG A 24 -18.72 15.77 -8.50
CA ARG A 24 -19.97 15.02 -8.20
C ARG A 24 -19.98 13.61 -8.82
N GLY A 25 -18.81 12.98 -8.90
CA GLY A 25 -18.61 11.66 -9.48
C GLY A 25 -19.09 10.54 -8.57
N THR A 26 -19.66 9.51 -9.19
CA THR A 26 -19.96 8.23 -8.53
C THR A 26 -18.71 7.35 -8.49
N ILE A 27 -18.69 6.33 -7.64
CA ILE A 27 -17.59 5.34 -7.59
C ILE A 27 -17.32 4.77 -8.99
N LEU A 28 -18.38 4.50 -9.78
CA LEU A 28 -18.23 4.01 -11.14
C LEU A 28 -17.59 5.04 -12.08
N ALA A 29 -17.90 6.33 -11.93
CA ALA A 29 -17.28 7.38 -12.74
C ALA A 29 -15.77 7.47 -12.48
N VAL A 30 -15.37 7.44 -11.19
CA VAL A 30 -13.95 7.43 -10.79
C VAL A 30 -13.27 6.16 -11.30
N ALA A 31 -13.90 4.99 -11.15
CA ALA A 31 -13.39 3.73 -11.65
C ALA A 31 -13.11 3.78 -13.17
N LYS A 32 -14.05 4.32 -13.96
CA LYS A 32 -13.88 4.47 -15.42
C LYS A 32 -12.73 5.40 -15.78
N GLN A 33 -12.61 6.54 -15.12
CA GLN A 33 -11.53 7.50 -15.35
C GLN A 33 -10.14 6.88 -15.10
N HIS A 34 -10.05 6.01 -14.11
CA HIS A 34 -8.81 5.32 -13.71
C HIS A 34 -8.67 3.91 -14.29
N LYS A 35 -9.53 3.52 -15.24
CA LYS A 35 -9.52 2.21 -15.91
C LYS A 35 -9.63 1.01 -14.95
N ILE A 36 -10.34 1.18 -13.84
CA ILE A 36 -10.64 0.11 -12.88
C ILE A 36 -11.80 -0.75 -13.42
N PRO A 37 -11.64 -2.09 -13.47
CA PRO A 37 -12.56 -2.99 -14.16
C PRO A 37 -13.79 -3.37 -13.32
N ILE A 38 -14.54 -2.38 -12.80
CA ILE A 38 -15.84 -2.65 -12.16
C ILE A 38 -16.84 -3.05 -13.26
N PRO A 39 -17.54 -4.19 -13.15
CA PRO A 39 -18.59 -4.56 -14.11
C PRO A 39 -19.71 -3.53 -14.11
N PHE A 40 -20.27 -3.20 -15.28
CA PHE A 40 -21.44 -2.31 -15.37
C PHE A 40 -22.21 -2.57 -16.66
N ASP A 41 -23.55 -2.55 -16.57
CA ASP A 41 -24.42 -2.63 -17.75
C ASP A 41 -25.24 -1.35 -17.92
N CYS A 42 -26.23 -1.11 -17.04
CA CYS A 42 -27.21 -0.03 -17.22
C CYS A 42 -26.75 1.36 -16.75
N GLN A 43 -25.89 1.43 -15.72
CA GLN A 43 -25.43 2.66 -15.06
C GLN A 43 -26.51 3.55 -14.41
N ASP A 44 -27.76 3.10 -14.34
CA ASP A 44 -28.90 3.85 -13.79
C ASP A 44 -29.46 3.27 -12.47
N GLY A 45 -28.83 2.22 -11.96
CA GLY A 45 -29.17 1.58 -10.68
C GLY A 45 -30.15 0.41 -10.78
N GLU A 46 -30.52 -0.04 -11.99
CA GLU A 46 -31.56 -1.07 -12.16
C GLU A 46 -31.05 -2.52 -12.23
N CYS A 47 -29.88 -2.76 -12.82
CA CYS A 47 -29.41 -4.14 -13.09
C CYS A 47 -28.59 -4.78 -11.98
N GLY A 48 -27.97 -3.97 -11.10
CA GLY A 48 -27.10 -4.46 -10.03
C GLY A 48 -25.69 -4.93 -10.46
N SER A 49 -25.33 -4.89 -11.74
CA SER A 49 -24.03 -5.41 -12.23
C SER A 49 -22.82 -4.73 -11.60
N CYS A 50 -22.93 -3.44 -11.27
CA CYS A 50 -21.85 -2.66 -10.62
C CYS A 50 -21.86 -2.74 -9.09
N ILE A 51 -22.22 -3.89 -8.56
CA ILE A 51 -22.24 -4.11 -7.11
C ILE A 51 -20.83 -4.02 -6.53
N VAL A 52 -20.72 -3.26 -5.44
CA VAL A 52 -19.48 -3.08 -4.69
C VAL A 52 -19.76 -3.17 -3.20
N GLU A 53 -18.79 -3.69 -2.46
CA GLU A 53 -18.75 -3.59 -1.00
C GLU A 53 -17.92 -2.37 -0.61
N VAL A 54 -18.48 -1.48 0.21
CA VAL A 54 -17.82 -0.25 0.65
C VAL A 54 -17.48 -0.34 2.13
N SER A 55 -16.20 -0.28 2.46
CA SER A 55 -15.67 -0.20 3.83
C SER A 55 -15.08 1.18 4.08
N HIS A 56 -15.43 1.82 5.20
CA HIS A 56 -14.89 3.14 5.58
C HIS A 56 -13.71 2.92 6.53
N LEU A 57 -12.53 3.46 6.19
CA LEU A 57 -11.27 3.14 6.87
C LEU A 57 -11.11 3.87 8.23
N ASP A 58 -11.57 5.11 8.33
CA ASP A 58 -11.46 5.95 9.53
C ASP A 58 -12.82 6.22 10.21
N ALA A 59 -13.68 5.18 10.30
CA ALA A 59 -15.00 5.27 10.89
C ALA A 59 -15.09 4.52 12.24
N PRO A 60 -14.68 5.11 13.37
CA PRO A 60 -14.65 4.44 14.68
C PRO A 60 -16.04 4.05 15.19
N THR A 61 -17.09 4.69 14.68
CA THR A 61 -18.48 4.33 14.97
C THR A 61 -19.30 4.34 13.68
N LYS A 62 -20.47 3.69 13.67
CA LYS A 62 -21.38 3.73 12.51
C LYS A 62 -21.88 5.15 12.18
N TYR A 63 -21.89 6.06 13.15
CA TYR A 63 -22.29 7.46 13.00
C TYR A 63 -21.16 8.37 12.52
N SER A 64 -19.93 7.85 12.42
CA SER A 64 -18.80 8.56 11.84
C SER A 64 -18.84 8.60 10.30
N LYS A 65 -19.75 7.83 9.70
CA LYS A 65 -19.97 7.77 8.26
C LYS A 65 -20.87 8.93 7.82
N TYR A 66 -20.60 9.53 6.66
CA TYR A 66 -21.52 10.51 6.08
C TYR A 66 -22.86 9.87 5.75
N GLY A 67 -23.92 10.62 6.06
CA GLY A 67 -25.28 10.26 5.70
C GLY A 67 -25.45 10.11 4.18
N VAL A 68 -26.19 9.10 3.78
CA VAL A 68 -26.52 8.82 2.38
C VAL A 68 -28.01 8.60 2.23
N ALA A 69 -28.56 9.07 1.12
CA ALA A 69 -29.89 8.68 0.66
C ALA A 69 -29.72 7.66 -0.45
N LEU A 70 -30.26 6.45 -0.28
CA LEU A 70 -30.31 5.47 -1.36
C LEU A 70 -31.48 5.78 -2.28
N THR A 71 -31.26 5.65 -3.59
CA THR A 71 -32.36 5.75 -4.55
C THR A 71 -33.25 4.51 -4.45
N GLU A 72 -34.55 4.65 -4.73
CA GLU A 72 -35.47 3.50 -4.73
C GLU A 72 -35.01 2.38 -5.67
N LYS A 73 -34.42 2.75 -6.81
CA LYS A 73 -33.85 1.82 -7.79
C LYS A 73 -32.68 1.02 -7.18
N GLU A 74 -31.75 1.71 -6.53
CA GLU A 74 -30.61 1.06 -5.86
C GLU A 74 -31.08 0.11 -4.75
N LYS A 75 -32.03 0.54 -3.91
CA LYS A 75 -32.57 -0.29 -2.81
C LYS A 75 -33.22 -1.56 -3.33
N GLU A 76 -34.08 -1.45 -4.34
CA GLU A 76 -34.80 -2.61 -4.88
C GLU A 76 -33.83 -3.59 -5.54
N ALA A 77 -32.85 -3.12 -6.30
CA ALA A 77 -31.82 -3.98 -6.90
C ALA A 77 -30.99 -4.72 -5.84
N LEU A 78 -30.49 -4.01 -4.81
CA LEU A 78 -29.70 -4.63 -3.73
C LEU A 78 -30.52 -5.64 -2.92
N LYS A 79 -31.82 -5.39 -2.73
CA LYS A 79 -32.75 -6.29 -2.05
C LYS A 79 -33.02 -7.55 -2.87
N GLN A 80 -33.25 -7.42 -4.18
CA GLN A 80 -33.45 -8.56 -5.08
C GLN A 80 -32.22 -9.46 -5.15
N LEU A 81 -31.03 -8.86 -5.09
CA LEU A 81 -29.75 -9.59 -5.02
C LEU A 81 -29.46 -10.20 -3.63
N GLY A 82 -30.27 -9.90 -2.62
CA GLY A 82 -30.09 -10.39 -1.25
C GLY A 82 -28.84 -9.86 -0.55
N LYS A 83 -28.35 -8.68 -0.97
CA LYS A 83 -27.08 -8.11 -0.50
C LYS A 83 -27.22 -7.13 0.66
N ILE A 84 -28.44 -6.67 0.93
CA ILE A 84 -28.76 -5.83 2.09
C ILE A 84 -29.85 -6.49 2.96
N THR A 85 -29.73 -6.37 4.27
CA THR A 85 -30.74 -6.90 5.21
C THR A 85 -31.89 -5.92 5.45
N LYS A 86 -32.97 -6.39 6.10
CA LYS A 86 -34.09 -5.50 6.47
C LYS A 86 -33.67 -4.41 7.45
N GLU A 87 -32.72 -4.72 8.33
CA GLU A 87 -32.14 -3.79 9.29
C GLU A 87 -31.28 -2.75 8.59
N GLU A 88 -30.46 -3.15 7.61
CA GLU A 88 -29.68 -2.20 6.79
C GLU A 88 -30.57 -1.28 5.96
N ILE A 89 -31.69 -1.78 5.44
CA ILE A 89 -32.70 -0.96 4.75
C ILE A 89 -33.30 0.07 5.72
N PHE A 90 -33.68 -0.36 6.93
CA PHE A 90 -34.22 0.54 7.94
C PHE A 90 -33.22 1.63 8.35
N GLU A 91 -31.97 1.25 8.62
CA GLU A 91 -30.90 2.18 8.99
C GLU A 91 -30.62 3.18 7.86
N ALA A 92 -30.69 2.75 6.60
CA ALA A 92 -30.54 3.62 5.44
C ALA A 92 -31.71 4.60 5.25
N GLU A 93 -32.95 4.20 5.55
CA GLU A 93 -34.14 5.06 5.37
C GLU A 93 -34.39 6.03 6.52
N VAL A 94 -34.07 5.60 7.75
CA VAL A 94 -34.41 6.35 8.97
C VAL A 94 -33.22 7.10 9.53
N ASN A 95 -32.02 6.53 9.46
CA ASN A 95 -30.81 7.09 10.06
C ASN A 95 -29.80 7.57 9.01
N ASP A 96 -30.17 7.56 7.72
CA ASP A 96 -29.32 7.89 6.57
C ASP A 96 -27.99 7.12 6.55
N LEU A 97 -27.91 5.93 7.15
CA LEU A 97 -26.65 5.20 7.24
C LEU A 97 -26.38 4.37 5.97
N PRO A 98 -25.16 4.42 5.41
CA PRO A 98 -24.84 3.62 4.23
C PRO A 98 -24.81 2.13 4.57
N PRO A 99 -25.50 1.27 3.78
CA PRO A 99 -25.36 -0.17 3.90
C PRO A 99 -24.00 -0.62 3.38
N ARG A 100 -23.62 -1.87 3.72
CA ARG A 100 -22.32 -2.43 3.36
C ARG A 100 -22.14 -2.59 1.84
N TYR A 101 -23.19 -2.99 1.14
CA TYR A 101 -23.19 -3.14 -0.31
C TYR A 101 -23.88 -1.95 -0.97
N ARG A 102 -23.27 -1.44 -2.05
CA ARG A 102 -23.75 -0.30 -2.84
C ARG A 102 -23.65 -0.62 -4.33
N LEU A 103 -24.40 0.12 -5.14
CA LEU A 103 -24.18 0.15 -6.58
C LEU A 103 -23.20 1.27 -6.92
N ALA A 104 -22.06 0.94 -7.53
CA ALA A 104 -21.02 1.93 -7.83
C ALA A 104 -21.54 3.09 -8.70
N CYS A 105 -22.56 2.85 -9.55
CA CYS A 105 -23.17 3.88 -10.38
C CYS A 105 -24.10 4.85 -9.62
N GLN A 106 -24.56 4.50 -8.42
CA GLN A 106 -25.43 5.32 -7.57
C GLN A 106 -24.71 5.84 -6.31
N CYS A 107 -23.54 5.29 -6.00
CA CYS A 107 -22.75 5.68 -4.84
C CYS A 107 -21.88 6.90 -5.15
N PHE A 108 -22.27 8.07 -4.65
CA PHE A 108 -21.48 9.30 -4.74
C PHE A 108 -20.31 9.28 -3.78
N VAL A 109 -19.15 9.69 -4.27
CA VAL A 109 -17.94 9.83 -3.46
C VAL A 109 -18.12 10.99 -2.47
N ARG A 110 -17.82 10.73 -1.20
CA ARG A 110 -17.79 11.72 -0.11
C ARG A 110 -16.36 11.97 0.35
N ASN A 111 -16.15 12.96 1.22
CA ASN A 111 -14.83 13.29 1.76
C ASN A 111 -14.43 12.29 2.86
N GLU A 112 -14.31 11.01 2.50
CA GLU A 112 -13.95 9.90 3.39
C GLU A 112 -13.02 8.93 2.68
N ASP A 113 -12.14 8.32 3.46
CA ASP A 113 -11.28 7.27 2.97
C ASP A 113 -12.02 5.93 2.98
N ILE A 114 -12.21 5.36 1.79
CA ILE A 114 -13.00 4.14 1.58
C ILE A 114 -12.21 3.07 0.82
N LEU A 115 -12.49 1.82 1.17
CA LEU A 115 -12.06 0.63 0.44
C LEU A 115 -13.27 0.03 -0.28
N VAL A 116 -13.17 -0.06 -1.61
CA VAL A 116 -14.19 -0.56 -2.51
C VAL A 116 -13.78 -1.95 -3.00
N ARG A 117 -14.47 -2.99 -2.53
CA ARG A 117 -14.25 -4.38 -2.95
C ARG A 117 -15.28 -4.82 -3.98
N PHE A 118 -14.85 -5.55 -5.00
CA PHE A 118 -15.73 -6.10 -6.03
C PHE A 118 -15.17 -7.37 -6.68
N GLU A 119 -16.04 -8.22 -7.19
CA GLU A 119 -15.64 -9.52 -7.77
C GLU A 119 -14.87 -9.37 -9.09
N GLY A 120 -15.18 -8.33 -9.88
CA GLY A 120 -14.56 -8.05 -11.18
C GLY A 120 -15.32 -8.68 -12.34
N ASP A 121 -15.03 -8.24 -13.57
CA ASP A 121 -15.69 -8.74 -14.78
C ASP A 121 -15.25 -10.18 -15.08
N GLU A 122 -16.20 -11.13 -15.08
CA GLU A 122 -15.92 -12.55 -15.31
C GLU A 122 -15.42 -12.84 -16.74
N THR A 123 -15.75 -11.96 -17.70
CA THR A 123 -15.28 -12.06 -19.09
C THR A 123 -13.82 -11.67 -19.24
N LEU A 124 -13.27 -10.93 -18.27
CA LEU A 124 -11.86 -10.63 -18.20
C LEU A 124 -11.14 -11.72 -17.39
N PRO A 125 -10.04 -12.32 -17.91
CA PRO A 125 -9.28 -13.28 -17.14
C PRO A 125 -8.83 -12.64 -15.82
N ALA A 126 -8.88 -13.39 -14.72
CA ALA A 126 -8.33 -12.94 -13.44
C ALA A 126 -6.90 -12.46 -13.69
N GLN A 127 -6.66 -11.16 -13.49
CA GLN A 127 -5.30 -10.67 -13.62
C GLN A 127 -4.54 -11.23 -12.42
N THR A 128 -3.64 -12.17 -12.70
CA THR A 128 -2.57 -12.49 -11.78
C THR A 128 -1.92 -11.18 -11.33
N PRO A 129 -1.43 -11.09 -10.08
CA PRO A 129 -0.65 -9.93 -9.64
C PRO A 129 0.32 -9.55 -10.76
N HIS A 130 0.33 -8.28 -11.16
CA HIS A 130 1.13 -7.84 -12.28
C HIS A 130 2.56 -7.83 -11.79
N ILE A 131 3.19 -9.01 -11.85
CA ILE A 131 4.60 -9.20 -11.62
C ILE A 131 5.27 -8.37 -12.71
N THR A 132 5.85 -7.24 -12.35
CA THR A 132 6.62 -6.42 -13.28
C THR A 132 7.66 -7.32 -13.96
N HIS A 133 8.08 -7.02 -15.19
CA HIS A 133 9.21 -7.75 -15.80
C HIS A 133 10.46 -7.70 -14.91
N ALA A 134 10.59 -6.66 -14.09
CA ALA A 134 11.57 -6.60 -13.02
C ALA A 134 11.31 -7.70 -11.98
N ALA A 135 10.09 -7.83 -11.44
CA ALA A 135 9.72 -8.85 -10.44
C ALA A 135 9.94 -10.31 -10.94
N GLN A 136 9.80 -10.58 -12.24
CA GLN A 136 10.19 -11.88 -12.82
C GLN A 136 11.69 -12.15 -12.77
N ARG A 137 12.51 -11.10 -12.93
CA ARG A 137 13.97 -11.13 -12.79
C ARG A 137 14.43 -10.99 -11.34
N PHE A 138 13.61 -10.43 -10.44
CA PHE A 138 13.92 -10.22 -9.02
C PHE A 138 14.07 -11.51 -8.23
N THR A 139 13.38 -12.58 -8.62
CA THR A 139 13.68 -13.89 -8.05
C THR A 139 14.86 -14.56 -8.74
N GLY A 140 15.53 -13.96 -9.74
CA GLY A 140 16.62 -14.60 -10.50
C GLY A 140 16.22 -15.90 -11.22
N GLY A 141 14.91 -16.18 -11.36
CA GLY A 141 14.43 -17.51 -11.77
C GLY A 141 14.47 -18.57 -10.67
N ILE A 142 14.78 -18.20 -9.42
CA ILE A 142 14.77 -19.06 -8.25
C ILE A 142 13.33 -19.51 -7.98
N GLU A 143 13.12 -20.82 -8.01
CA GLU A 143 11.93 -21.49 -7.49
C GLU A 143 12.21 -21.92 -6.05
N MET A 144 11.32 -21.59 -5.11
CA MET A 144 11.46 -22.04 -3.72
C MET A 144 11.13 -23.53 -3.64
N ALA A 145 12.11 -24.36 -3.30
CA ALA A 145 11.96 -25.80 -3.15
C ALA A 145 11.44 -26.20 -1.77
N SER A 146 11.64 -25.38 -0.73
CA SER A 146 11.15 -25.66 0.63
C SER A 146 10.87 -24.41 1.47
N VAL A 147 10.22 -24.61 2.61
CA VAL A 147 9.93 -23.54 3.59
C VAL A 147 11.22 -23.02 4.23
N GLU A 148 12.19 -23.90 4.48
CA GLU A 148 13.50 -23.55 5.03
C GLU A 148 14.30 -22.66 4.08
N GLU A 149 14.24 -22.93 2.78
CA GLU A 149 14.85 -22.09 1.76
C GLU A 149 14.20 -20.70 1.71
N PHE A 150 12.86 -20.64 1.69
CA PHE A 150 12.12 -19.38 1.74
C PHE A 150 12.48 -18.56 2.99
N LEU A 151 12.51 -19.20 4.16
CA LEU A 151 12.86 -18.55 5.41
C LEU A 151 14.31 -18.09 5.44
N GLY A 152 15.22 -18.81 4.80
CA GLY A 152 16.61 -18.37 4.65
C GLY A 152 16.74 -17.08 3.82
N TYR A 153 15.95 -16.95 2.76
CA TYR A 153 15.85 -15.69 2.00
C TYR A 153 15.24 -14.56 2.84
N ALA A 154 14.13 -14.83 3.54
CA ALA A 154 13.51 -13.84 4.42
C ALA A 154 14.48 -13.34 5.48
N VAL A 155 15.19 -14.25 6.17
CA VAL A 155 16.25 -13.89 7.14
C VAL A 155 17.28 -12.95 6.53
N LYS A 156 17.74 -13.21 5.30
CA LYS A 156 18.74 -12.35 4.66
C LYS A 156 18.17 -10.97 4.29
N ILE A 157 16.96 -10.92 3.73
CA ILE A 157 16.27 -9.67 3.40
C ILE A 157 16.10 -8.80 4.65
N GLU A 158 15.56 -9.37 5.73
CA GLU A 158 15.31 -8.63 6.97
C GLU A 158 16.61 -8.15 7.65
N GLU A 159 17.68 -8.95 7.58
CA GLU A 159 19.00 -8.56 8.08
C GLU A 159 19.59 -7.41 7.28
N ASP A 160 19.53 -7.47 5.95
CA ASP A 160 20.04 -6.42 5.06
C ASP A 160 19.22 -5.13 5.20
N ALA A 161 17.89 -5.23 5.33
CA ALA A 161 17.02 -4.08 5.58
C ALA A 161 17.36 -3.41 6.92
N ALA A 162 17.53 -4.18 7.99
CA ALA A 162 17.92 -3.65 9.30
C ALA A 162 19.25 -2.88 9.24
N LEU A 163 20.27 -3.47 8.61
CA LEU A 163 21.59 -2.84 8.43
C LEU A 163 21.50 -1.58 7.56
N HIS A 164 20.72 -1.61 6.48
CA HIS A 164 20.52 -0.46 5.60
C HIS A 164 19.89 0.72 6.35
N PHE A 165 18.81 0.46 7.10
CA PHE A 165 18.14 1.47 7.90
C PHE A 165 19.03 2.02 9.01
N ASP A 166 19.82 1.18 9.69
CA ASP A 166 20.79 1.66 10.68
C ASP A 166 21.82 2.60 10.04
N GLY A 167 22.37 2.24 8.88
CA GLY A 167 23.32 3.10 8.16
C GLY A 167 22.72 4.41 7.66
N LEU A 168 21.45 4.41 7.23
CA LEU A 168 20.73 5.65 6.90
C LEU A 168 20.46 6.49 8.15
N ALA A 169 20.10 5.86 9.27
CA ALA A 169 19.90 6.55 10.54
C ALA A 169 21.19 7.22 11.03
N ASP A 170 22.34 6.55 10.95
CA ASP A 170 23.64 7.10 11.31
C ASP A 170 23.96 8.35 10.47
N LYS A 171 23.79 8.27 9.15
CA LYS A 171 24.00 9.42 8.24
C LYS A 171 23.07 10.59 8.54
N MET A 172 21.80 10.32 8.87
CA MET A 172 20.86 11.37 9.24
C MET A 172 21.24 12.04 10.58
N ALA A 173 21.76 11.26 11.53
CA ALA A 173 22.23 11.79 12.81
C ALA A 173 23.47 12.67 12.64
N GLU A 174 24.43 12.27 11.79
CA GLU A 174 25.62 13.07 11.45
C GLU A 174 25.26 14.45 10.87
N CYS A 175 24.16 14.53 10.12
CA CYS A 175 23.62 15.78 9.57
C CYS A 175 22.69 16.54 10.55
N GLY A 176 22.54 16.07 11.80
CA GLY A 176 21.69 16.70 12.83
C GLY A 176 20.18 16.50 12.62
N ASN A 177 19.78 15.54 11.79
CA ASN A 177 18.37 15.28 11.49
C ASN A 177 17.77 14.20 12.41
N GLU A 178 17.44 14.61 13.63
CA GLU A 178 16.86 13.74 14.67
C GLU A 178 15.49 13.16 14.32
N GLU A 179 14.74 13.81 13.43
CA GLU A 179 13.41 13.36 13.05
C GLU A 179 13.49 12.15 12.12
N VAL A 180 14.22 12.25 11.01
CA VAL A 180 14.37 11.14 10.06
C VAL A 180 15.26 10.04 10.63
N THR A 181 16.21 10.39 11.51
CA THR A 181 16.98 9.40 12.29
C THR A 181 16.06 8.47 13.08
N ARG A 182 15.09 9.03 13.84
CA ARG A 182 14.14 8.23 14.62
C ARG A 182 13.28 7.33 13.74
N LEU A 183 12.84 7.83 12.58
CA LEU A 183 12.10 7.03 11.61
C LEU A 183 12.92 5.81 11.16
N PHE A 184 14.17 6.00 10.72
CA PHE A 184 14.99 4.89 10.26
C PHE A 184 15.36 3.92 11.38
N ARG A 185 15.58 4.40 12.62
CA ARG A 185 15.75 3.50 13.77
C ARG A 185 14.50 2.66 14.05
N GLN A 186 13.32 3.23 13.86
CA GLN A 186 12.06 2.49 14.02
C GLN A 186 11.90 1.42 12.93
N LEU A 187 12.17 1.75 11.67
CA LEU A 187 12.13 0.79 10.57
C LEU A 187 13.18 -0.34 10.76
N ALA A 188 14.40 0.00 11.17
CA ALA A 188 15.42 -0.98 11.52
C ALA A 188 14.96 -1.92 12.65
N ALA A 189 14.24 -1.40 13.64
CA ALA A 189 13.70 -2.21 14.74
C ALA A 189 12.61 -3.18 14.25
N PHE A 190 11.76 -2.78 13.31
CA PHE A 190 10.77 -3.67 12.69
C PHE A 190 11.45 -4.79 11.89
N SER A 191 12.43 -4.47 11.05
CA SER A 191 13.19 -5.49 10.31
C SER A 191 13.89 -6.48 11.26
N ARG A 192 14.45 -6.02 12.39
CA ARG A 192 15.03 -6.94 13.40
C ARG A 192 13.99 -7.82 14.08
N LEU A 193 12.76 -7.34 14.28
CA LEU A 193 11.66 -8.14 14.81
C LEU A 193 11.31 -9.26 13.82
N HIS A 194 11.10 -8.92 12.55
CA HIS A 194 10.82 -9.89 11.48
C HIS A 194 11.96 -10.90 11.31
N LEU A 195 13.22 -10.44 11.35
CA LEU A 195 14.41 -11.30 11.36
C LEU A 195 14.36 -12.33 12.49
N GLY A 196 13.99 -11.88 13.69
CA GLY A 196 13.84 -12.74 14.87
C GLY A 196 12.75 -13.81 14.66
N GLU A 197 11.60 -13.40 14.13
CA GLU A 197 10.51 -14.33 13.80
C GLU A 197 10.89 -15.34 12.72
N ALA A 198 11.51 -14.87 11.62
CA ALA A 198 11.97 -15.72 10.54
C ALA A 198 13.01 -16.74 11.03
N LYS A 199 13.99 -16.31 11.85
CA LYS A 199 14.98 -17.20 12.48
C LYS A 199 14.32 -18.22 13.41
N ALA A 200 13.34 -17.81 14.21
CA ALA A 200 12.63 -18.71 15.12
C ALA A 200 11.85 -19.79 14.36
N ARG A 201 11.23 -19.44 13.23
CA ARG A 201 10.48 -20.37 12.37
C ARG A 201 11.39 -21.24 11.50
N ALA A 202 12.58 -20.76 11.12
CA ALA A 202 13.53 -21.48 10.27
C ALA A 202 14.21 -22.67 10.97
N GLY A 203 14.14 -22.75 12.31
CA GLY A 203 14.85 -23.77 13.08
C GLY A 203 16.36 -23.71 12.85
N LYS A 204 16.99 -24.83 12.47
CA LYS A 204 18.39 -24.81 11.99
C LYS A 204 18.40 -24.42 10.53
N LEU A 205 18.69 -23.15 10.25
CA LEU A 205 19.06 -22.68 8.91
C LEU A 205 20.11 -23.63 8.32
N ALA A 206 19.90 -24.10 7.09
CA ALA A 206 20.89 -24.92 6.41
C ALA A 206 22.18 -24.09 6.28
N PRO A 207 23.33 -24.57 6.82
CA PRO A 207 24.58 -23.82 6.80
C PRO A 207 25.11 -23.55 5.39
N ASP A 208 24.60 -24.29 4.39
CA ASP A 208 25.00 -24.22 2.98
C ASP A 208 24.00 -23.48 2.10
N LEU A 209 23.11 -22.65 2.67
CA LEU A 209 22.24 -21.79 1.87
C LEU A 209 23.10 -20.71 1.20
N VAL A 210 23.65 -21.05 0.05
CA VAL A 210 24.38 -20.12 -0.83
C VAL A 210 23.33 -19.27 -1.52
N ILE A 211 22.97 -18.18 -0.86
CA ILE A 211 22.29 -17.06 -1.49
C ILE A 211 23.27 -16.54 -2.56
N PRO A 212 22.94 -16.59 -3.86
CA PRO A 212 23.86 -16.15 -4.90
C PRO A 212 24.37 -14.74 -4.60
N PRO A 213 25.65 -14.41 -4.84
CA PRO A 213 26.17 -13.06 -4.65
C PRO A 213 25.36 -12.00 -5.42
N ASP A 214 24.77 -12.43 -6.56
CA ASP A 214 23.84 -11.67 -7.39
C ASP A 214 22.38 -11.77 -6.89
N TYR A 215 22.20 -11.96 -5.58
CA TYR A 215 20.91 -11.73 -4.93
C TYR A 215 20.46 -10.32 -5.32
N VAL A 216 19.23 -10.21 -5.82
CA VAL A 216 18.77 -9.19 -6.76
C VAL A 216 18.64 -7.78 -6.18
N TRP A 217 19.76 -7.20 -5.77
CA TRP A 217 19.93 -5.82 -5.40
C TRP A 217 21.30 -5.43 -5.95
N PRO A 218 21.40 -4.96 -7.21
CA PRO A 218 22.62 -4.25 -7.61
C PRO A 218 22.80 -3.16 -6.57
N ASP A 219 23.99 -3.16 -5.97
CA ASP A 219 24.41 -2.42 -4.78
C ASP A 219 23.37 -1.38 -4.37
N GLN A 220 22.82 -1.48 -3.15
CA GLN A 220 21.89 -0.49 -2.57
C GLN A 220 22.48 0.94 -2.47
N VAL A 221 23.65 1.13 -3.07
CA VAL A 221 24.39 2.34 -3.28
C VAL A 221 24.90 2.30 -4.72
N THR A 222 24.27 3.01 -5.66
CA THR A 222 25.02 3.35 -6.87
C THR A 222 26.09 4.37 -6.48
N PRO A 223 27.35 4.20 -6.88
CA PRO A 223 28.42 5.17 -6.61
C PRO A 223 28.04 6.60 -7.01
N GLU A 224 27.20 6.76 -8.04
CA GLU A 224 26.70 8.07 -8.48
C GLU A 224 25.74 8.75 -7.48
N ARG A 225 25.05 8.00 -6.60
CA ARG A 225 24.08 8.54 -5.62
C ARG A 225 24.74 8.99 -4.31
N THR A 226 25.85 8.35 -3.91
CA THR A 226 26.64 8.78 -2.74
C THR A 226 27.36 10.10 -3.01
N SER A 227 27.79 10.33 -4.25
CA SER A 227 28.46 11.56 -4.68
C SER A 227 27.55 12.81 -4.72
N LEU A 228 26.23 12.66 -4.69
CA LEU A 228 25.27 13.77 -4.65
C LEU A 228 24.91 14.23 -3.22
N MET A 229 25.31 13.47 -2.19
CA MET A 229 24.95 13.76 -0.78
C MET A 229 25.77 14.90 -0.14
N ALA A 230 26.63 15.58 -0.90
CA ALA A 230 27.48 16.65 -0.41
C ALA A 230 26.99 18.01 -0.92
N GLY A 231 26.01 18.64 -0.25
CA GLY A 231 25.75 20.06 -0.52
C GLY A 231 24.47 20.70 0.03
N ASP A 232 23.35 19.97 0.11
CA ASP A 232 22.07 20.51 0.57
C ASP A 232 21.40 19.56 1.60
N PRO A 233 21.30 19.96 2.88
CA PRO A 233 20.69 19.14 3.93
C PRO A 233 19.27 18.66 3.60
N ALA A 234 18.42 19.46 2.94
CA ALA A 234 17.05 19.07 2.60
C ALA A 234 17.03 18.05 1.45
N LEU A 235 17.89 18.25 0.45
CA LEU A 235 18.09 17.28 -0.63
C LEU A 235 18.58 15.92 -0.08
N THR A 236 19.46 15.93 0.94
CA THR A 236 19.94 14.68 1.57
C THR A 236 18.87 13.90 2.34
N ARG A 237 17.86 14.58 2.94
CA ARG A 237 16.72 13.92 3.62
C ARG A 237 15.88 13.12 2.63
N LEU A 238 15.48 13.81 1.56
CA LEU A 238 14.62 13.25 0.54
C LEU A 238 15.29 12.08 -0.19
N ASP A 239 16.59 12.20 -0.46
CA ASP A 239 17.37 11.13 -1.08
C ASP A 239 17.49 9.90 -0.18
N ALA A 240 17.71 10.08 1.13
CA ALA A 240 17.73 8.98 2.08
C ALA A 240 16.37 8.26 2.17
N LEU A 241 15.27 9.02 2.23
CA LEU A 241 13.92 8.46 2.23
C LEU A 241 13.60 7.72 0.93
N LYS A 242 14.02 8.25 -0.23
CA LYS A 242 13.85 7.60 -1.53
C LYS A 242 14.71 6.35 -1.68
N ALA A 243 15.90 6.32 -1.09
CA ALA A 243 16.74 5.13 -1.03
C ALA A 243 16.09 4.03 -0.18
N ALA A 244 15.63 4.38 1.02
CA ALA A 244 14.84 3.50 1.88
C ALA A 244 13.60 2.94 1.16
N LEU A 245 12.79 3.80 0.54
CA LEU A 245 11.58 3.39 -0.18
C LEU A 245 11.89 2.38 -1.29
N GLN A 246 13.02 2.57 -1.97
CA GLN A 246 13.45 1.64 -3.00
C GLN A 246 13.81 0.27 -2.43
N GLY A 247 14.43 0.21 -1.24
CA GLY A 247 14.69 -1.03 -0.52
C GLY A 247 13.40 -1.81 -0.22
N GLU A 248 12.46 -1.16 0.46
CA GLU A 248 11.17 -1.76 0.85
C GLU A 248 10.34 -2.18 -0.36
N LYS A 249 10.30 -1.38 -1.44
CA LYS A 249 9.62 -1.77 -2.68
C LYS A 249 10.20 -3.04 -3.29
N ARG A 250 11.51 -3.25 -3.19
CA ARG A 250 12.15 -4.48 -3.68
C ARG A 250 11.80 -5.69 -2.81
N GLY A 251 11.79 -5.53 -1.48
CA GLY A 251 11.33 -6.57 -0.55
C GLY A 251 9.87 -6.96 -0.82
N TYR A 252 9.00 -5.95 -0.93
CA TYR A 252 7.60 -6.12 -1.33
C TYR A 252 7.45 -6.90 -2.65
N GLU A 253 8.16 -6.48 -3.71
CA GLU A 253 8.11 -7.14 -5.02
C GLU A 253 8.62 -8.58 -4.97
N PHE A 254 9.66 -8.85 -4.18
CA PHE A 254 10.18 -10.20 -3.96
C PHE A 254 9.12 -11.12 -3.34
N TYR A 255 8.54 -10.72 -2.21
CA TYR A 255 7.54 -11.55 -1.53
C TYR A 255 6.26 -11.70 -2.37
N LEU A 256 5.88 -10.66 -3.13
CA LEU A 256 4.76 -10.73 -4.06
C LEU A 256 5.03 -11.76 -5.18
N ALA A 257 6.25 -11.76 -5.74
CA ALA A 257 6.65 -12.72 -6.76
C ALA A 257 6.67 -14.16 -6.20
N VAL A 258 7.18 -14.36 -4.99
CA VAL A 258 7.18 -15.67 -4.32
C VAL A 258 5.75 -16.16 -4.10
N ALA A 259 4.87 -15.31 -3.54
CA ALA A 259 3.47 -15.66 -3.29
C ALA A 259 2.72 -16.04 -4.57
N ALA A 260 3.03 -15.37 -5.68
CA ALA A 260 2.40 -15.64 -6.97
C ALA A 260 2.91 -16.91 -7.67
N LYS A 261 4.19 -17.25 -7.51
CA LYS A 261 4.83 -18.36 -8.25
C LYS A 261 4.86 -19.69 -7.50
N THR A 262 4.95 -19.67 -6.18
CA THR A 262 5.15 -20.91 -5.40
C THR A 262 3.96 -21.86 -5.55
N SER A 263 4.25 -23.15 -5.66
CA SER A 263 3.27 -24.23 -5.61
C SER A 263 2.96 -24.68 -4.16
N ILE A 264 3.84 -24.37 -3.21
CA ILE A 264 3.74 -24.79 -1.80
C ILE A 264 2.81 -23.83 -1.04
N PRO A 265 1.65 -24.29 -0.52
CA PRO A 265 0.67 -23.41 0.14
C PRO A 265 1.21 -22.67 1.35
N GLU A 266 2.03 -23.33 2.17
CA GLU A 266 2.63 -22.72 3.36
C GLU A 266 3.54 -21.52 3.02
N ILE A 267 4.41 -21.67 2.01
CA ILE A 267 5.24 -20.56 1.51
C ILE A 267 4.38 -19.42 0.99
N ARG A 268 3.28 -19.73 0.29
CA ARG A 268 2.36 -18.71 -0.23
C ARG A 268 1.74 -17.88 0.88
N ASP A 269 1.29 -18.53 1.94
CA ASP A 269 0.63 -17.87 3.06
C ASP A 269 1.65 -17.04 3.88
N MET A 270 2.86 -17.55 4.06
CA MET A 270 3.95 -16.79 4.70
C MET A 270 4.36 -15.59 3.87
N ALA A 271 4.61 -15.75 2.56
CA ALA A 271 4.96 -14.65 1.68
C ALA A 271 3.88 -13.55 1.66
N ARG A 272 2.59 -13.92 1.74
CA ARG A 272 1.49 -12.95 1.86
C ARG A 272 1.51 -12.16 3.17
N VAL A 273 2.07 -12.70 4.25
CA VAL A 273 2.27 -11.96 5.51
C VAL A 273 3.32 -10.89 5.28
N PHE A 274 4.50 -11.27 4.80
CA PHE A 274 5.58 -10.33 4.50
C PHE A 274 5.15 -9.25 3.49
N VAL A 275 4.39 -9.60 2.43
CA VAL A 275 3.83 -8.60 1.49
C VAL A 275 3.02 -7.51 2.21
N ARG A 276 2.26 -7.85 3.25
CA ARG A 276 1.47 -6.86 4.01
C ARG A 276 2.38 -5.99 4.87
N GLU A 277 3.36 -6.58 5.52
CA GLU A 277 4.34 -5.88 6.38
C GLU A 277 5.15 -4.88 5.55
N GLU A 278 5.72 -5.32 4.42
CA GLU A 278 6.46 -4.45 3.50
C GLU A 278 5.59 -3.33 2.92
N ALA A 279 4.31 -3.61 2.63
CA ALA A 279 3.38 -2.60 2.15
C ALA A 279 3.13 -1.49 3.20
N GLU A 280 3.17 -1.81 4.50
CA GLU A 280 3.07 -0.82 5.56
C GLU A 280 4.31 0.07 5.61
N HIS A 281 5.51 -0.50 5.49
CA HIS A 281 6.76 0.27 5.43
C HIS A 281 6.81 1.20 4.20
N VAL A 282 6.42 0.69 3.03
CA VAL A 282 6.30 1.48 1.79
C VAL A 282 5.37 2.67 2.00
N LYS A 283 4.18 2.46 2.59
CA LYS A 283 3.22 3.55 2.87
C LYS A 283 3.78 4.59 3.82
N ILE A 284 4.47 4.16 4.88
CA ILE A 284 5.12 5.07 5.82
C ILE A 284 6.12 5.95 5.06
N LEU A 285 7.02 5.35 4.28
CA LEU A 285 8.04 6.09 3.54
C LEU A 285 7.45 7.01 2.47
N GLU A 286 6.40 6.61 1.76
CA GLU A 286 5.69 7.46 0.80
C GLU A 286 5.03 8.67 1.46
N ALA A 287 4.43 8.50 2.64
CA ALA A 287 3.87 9.60 3.42
C ALA A 287 4.96 10.60 3.87
N TRP A 288 6.10 10.10 4.33
CA TRP A 288 7.25 10.94 4.68
C TRP A 288 7.82 11.69 3.48
N ILE A 289 8.01 11.02 2.34
CA ILE A 289 8.47 11.65 1.10
C ILE A 289 7.50 12.76 0.66
N THR A 290 6.20 12.49 0.68
CA THR A 290 5.18 13.48 0.30
C THR A 290 5.25 14.72 1.20
N ARG A 291 5.40 14.52 2.51
CA ARG A 291 5.56 15.61 3.48
C ARG A 291 6.82 16.44 3.21
N GLU A 292 7.95 15.78 2.95
CA GLU A 292 9.22 16.47 2.67
C GLU A 292 9.18 17.23 1.33
N GLU A 293 8.63 16.63 0.28
CA GLU A 293 8.44 17.29 -1.01
C GLU A 293 7.55 18.54 -0.90
N TRP A 294 6.49 18.46 -0.09
CA TRP A 294 5.65 19.62 0.20
C TRP A 294 6.40 20.72 0.95
N ALA A 295 7.20 20.37 1.96
CA ALA A 295 7.99 21.34 2.74
C ALA A 295 9.04 22.06 1.89
N VAL A 296 9.66 21.36 0.94
CA VAL A 296 10.60 21.96 -0.04
C VAL A 296 9.89 22.96 -0.95
N GLN A 297 8.66 22.65 -1.38
CA GLN A 297 7.87 23.54 -2.23
C GLN A 297 7.24 24.72 -1.46
N ASN A 298 7.10 24.60 -0.14
CA ASN A 298 6.43 25.56 0.73
C ASN A 298 7.32 25.88 1.95
N PRO A 299 8.48 26.53 1.76
CA PRO A 299 9.35 26.89 2.87
C PRO A 299 8.64 27.85 3.82
N GLU A 300 8.75 27.63 5.13
CA GLU A 300 8.22 28.57 6.12
C GLU A 300 8.87 29.96 5.95
N PRO A 301 8.10 31.05 6.10
CA PRO A 301 8.67 32.39 6.04
C PRO A 301 9.71 32.56 7.15
N GLN A 302 10.92 32.96 6.77
CA GLN A 302 12.00 33.25 7.73
C GLN A 302 11.51 34.32 8.72
N ALA A 303 11.70 34.06 10.03
CA ALA A 303 11.46 35.06 11.05
C ALA A 303 12.32 36.31 10.77
N PRO A 304 11.78 37.53 10.95
CA PRO A 304 12.54 38.74 10.71
C PRO A 304 13.80 38.76 11.59
N GLU A 305 14.95 39.06 10.98
CA GLU A 305 16.22 39.20 11.69
C GLU A 305 16.05 40.21 12.84
N PRO A 306 16.60 39.92 14.04
CA PRO A 306 16.57 40.88 15.14
C PRO A 306 17.34 42.13 14.69
N GLN A 307 16.62 43.25 14.58
CA GLN A 307 17.21 44.54 14.27
C GLN A 307 18.31 44.82 15.30
N ALA A 308 19.54 44.96 14.83
CA ALA A 308 20.66 45.38 15.66
C ALA A 308 20.31 46.71 16.32
N THR A 309 20.12 46.69 17.64
CA THR A 309 19.98 47.91 18.44
C THR A 309 21.30 48.67 18.35
N ALA A 310 21.25 49.84 17.69
CA ALA A 310 22.34 50.80 17.61
C ALA A 310 22.53 51.56 18.94
#